data_AF-A0A6G7XSW1-F1
#
_entry.id   AF-A0A6G7XSW1-F1
#
_cell.length_a   1.000
_cell.length_b   1.000
_cell.length_c   1.000
_cell.angle_alpha   90.00
_cell.angle_beta   90.00
_cell.angle_gamma   90.00
#
_symmetry.space_group_name_H-M   'P 1'
#
loop_
_entity.id
_entity.type
_entity.pdbx_description
1 polymer ?
#
loop_
_entity_poly.entity_id
_entity_poly.type
_entity_poly.pdbx_seq_one_letter_code
_entity_poly.pdbx_strand_id
1 'polypeptide(L)'
;MSAAVAALVAAGAGAVAVLLTLRRPALLRAALPRAGPDACEGSGGYDERRRAEGGVVGDDGRAPTRLRLAAAGGAAVGAAVLLPGWYAVAGAVLAGGLVWHRSAGWEDRGVRRRREELEAEVVHIVDLLSAAVSAGAAPAHALHEVTALLDGAGAEALRRWSRRLRWGSEPTDVWADMATHEQLGRLGQVLLRSAVSGAPVAESLARLAEDERDRQRGQVEARVRQIEVKAAAPLGLCLLPAFVLLGIVPLVAGSVTGLVLG
;
A
#
# COMPACT_ATOMS: atom_id res chain seq x y z
N MET A 1 -49.44 -7.04 -1.05
CA MET A 1 -48.70 -5.86 -1.58
C MET A 1 -48.04 -5.03 -0.46
N SER A 2 -48.70 -4.76 0.68
CA SER A 2 -48.16 -3.87 1.73
C SER A 2 -46.91 -4.38 2.47
N ALA A 3 -46.75 -5.70 2.65
CA ALA A 3 -45.59 -6.26 3.35
C ALA A 3 -44.28 -6.16 2.54
N ALA A 4 -44.36 -6.29 1.22
CA ALA A 4 -43.20 -6.20 0.34
C ALA A 4 -42.66 -4.77 0.23
N VAL A 5 -43.56 -3.77 0.22
CA VAL A 5 -43.18 -2.34 0.17
C VAL A 5 -42.58 -1.89 1.51
N ALA A 6 -43.15 -2.33 2.64
CA ALA A 6 -42.60 -2.03 3.97
C ALA A 6 -41.20 -2.64 4.17
N ALA A 7 -40.96 -3.86 3.67
CA ALA A 7 -39.65 -4.50 3.71
C ALA A 7 -38.61 -3.77 2.83
N LEU A 8 -39.02 -3.24 1.68
CA LEU A 8 -38.13 -2.48 0.78
C LEU A 8 -37.69 -1.14 1.41
N VAL A 9 -38.61 -0.45 2.10
CA VAL A 9 -38.33 0.83 2.77
C VAL A 9 -37.44 0.63 4.00
N ALA A 10 -37.66 -0.44 4.77
CA ALA A 10 -36.82 -0.77 5.93
C ALA A 10 -35.39 -1.15 5.52
N ALA A 11 -35.23 -1.88 4.41
CA ALA A 11 -33.91 -2.23 3.86
C ALA A 11 -33.17 -0.99 3.31
N GLY A 12 -33.90 -0.06 2.66
CA GLY A 12 -33.34 1.20 2.18
C GLY A 12 -32.87 2.12 3.32
N ALA A 13 -33.66 2.24 4.39
CA ALA A 13 -33.31 3.04 5.55
C ALA A 13 -32.10 2.47 6.33
N GLY A 14 -32.02 1.14 6.46
CA GLY A 14 -30.88 0.46 7.08
C GLY A 14 -29.57 0.67 6.30
N ALA A 15 -29.62 0.57 4.96
CA ALA A 15 -28.46 0.81 4.11
C ALA A 15 -27.97 2.27 4.19
N VAL A 16 -28.88 3.24 4.18
CA VAL A 16 -28.53 4.68 4.28
C VAL A 16 -28.01 5.04 5.67
N ALA A 17 -28.60 4.51 6.74
CA ALA A 17 -28.14 4.75 8.11
C ALA A 17 -26.76 4.13 8.39
N VAL A 18 -26.48 2.96 7.83
CA VAL A 18 -25.16 2.30 7.93
C VAL A 18 -24.12 3.03 7.07
N LEU A 19 -24.46 3.48 5.87
CA LEU A 19 -23.57 4.29 5.03
C LEU A 19 -23.23 5.64 5.68
N LEU A 20 -24.20 6.26 6.37
CA LEU A 20 -24.01 7.53 7.10
C LEU A 20 -23.17 7.38 8.38
N THR A 21 -23.30 6.27 9.11
CA THR A 21 -22.49 5.98 10.31
C THR A 21 -21.04 5.64 9.97
N LEU A 22 -20.80 5.03 8.80
CA LEU A 22 -19.46 4.73 8.27
C LEU A 22 -18.72 5.98 7.73
N ARG A 23 -19.43 7.08 7.42
CA ARG A 23 -18.86 8.33 6.89
C ARG A 23 -18.30 9.28 7.97
N ARG A 24 -18.73 9.14 9.23
CA ARG A 24 -18.40 10.06 10.33
C ARG A 24 -16.92 10.14 10.76
N PRO A 25 -16.11 9.06 10.80
CA PRO A 25 -14.72 9.17 11.28
C PRO A 25 -13.74 9.70 10.21
N ALA A 26 -14.14 9.73 8.93
CA ALA A 26 -13.30 10.25 7.84
C ALA A 26 -13.32 11.79 7.79
N LEU A 27 -14.48 12.41 8.02
CA LEU A 27 -14.62 13.87 8.07
C LEU A 27 -13.96 14.47 9.32
N LEU A 28 -14.00 13.77 10.46
CA LEU A 28 -13.37 14.22 11.71
C LEU A 28 -11.84 14.23 11.64
N ARG A 29 -11.22 13.37 10.81
CA ARG A 29 -9.76 13.38 10.58
C ARG A 29 -9.31 14.39 9.52
N ALA A 30 -10.20 14.79 8.62
CA ALA A 30 -9.95 15.90 7.70
C ALA A 30 -10.04 17.28 8.39
N ALA A 31 -10.66 17.35 9.57
CA ALA A 31 -10.78 18.55 10.39
C ALA A 31 -9.65 18.75 11.41
N LEU A 32 -8.67 17.84 11.49
CA LEU A 32 -7.46 18.12 12.26
C LEU A 32 -6.59 19.09 11.45
N PRO A 33 -6.21 20.25 12.02
CA PRO A 33 -5.43 21.25 11.32
C PRO A 33 -4.11 20.62 10.86
N ARG A 34 -3.80 20.80 9.58
CA ARG A 34 -2.46 20.56 9.04
C ARG A 34 -1.50 21.44 9.83
N ALA A 35 -0.69 20.83 10.69
CA ALA A 35 0.49 21.51 11.20
C ALA A 35 1.37 21.82 9.98
N GLY A 36 1.44 23.10 9.64
CA GLY A 36 2.25 23.61 8.53
C GLY A 36 3.75 23.40 8.78
N PRO A 37 4.56 23.35 7.72
CA PRO A 37 6.00 23.17 7.81
C PRO A 37 6.68 24.50 8.18
N ASP A 38 6.57 24.93 9.44
CA ASP A 38 7.36 26.04 9.98
C ASP A 38 7.87 25.67 11.38
N ALA A 39 8.88 24.81 11.41
CA ALA A 39 9.76 24.66 12.56
C ALA A 39 11.18 24.46 12.03
N CYS A 40 11.73 25.53 11.47
CA CYS A 40 13.18 25.67 11.35
C CYS A 40 13.78 25.96 12.72
N GLU A 41 14.98 25.40 12.90
CA GLU A 41 16.03 25.81 13.84
C GLU A 41 15.87 25.49 15.32
N GLY A 42 16.70 24.53 15.75
CA GLY A 42 17.60 24.79 16.88
C GLY A 42 17.57 23.76 17.99
N SER A 43 18.71 23.08 18.18
CA SER A 43 19.11 22.34 19.38
C SER A 43 18.44 20.96 19.55
N GLY A 44 19.11 19.83 19.68
CA GLY A 44 20.50 19.55 20.02
C GLY A 44 20.52 18.22 20.81
N GLY A 45 21.23 17.21 20.32
CA GLY A 45 21.98 16.26 21.16
C GLY A 45 21.29 15.27 22.09
N TYR A 46 19.95 15.09 22.12
CA TYR A 46 19.31 14.19 23.12
C TYR A 46 18.53 12.97 22.59
N ASP A 47 18.31 12.82 21.28
CA ASP A 47 17.39 11.80 20.74
C ASP A 47 18.07 10.47 20.31
N GLU A 48 19.41 10.39 20.41
CA GLU A 48 20.18 9.23 19.94
C GLU A 48 20.29 8.11 21.00
N ARG A 49 20.20 8.46 22.30
CA ARG A 49 20.20 7.46 23.38
C ARG A 49 18.88 6.70 23.55
N ARG A 50 17.74 7.28 23.18
CA ARG A 50 16.43 6.60 23.30
C ARG A 50 16.20 5.52 22.24
N ARG A 51 16.97 5.53 21.14
CA ARG A 51 16.90 4.50 20.09
C ARG A 51 17.72 3.24 20.42
N ALA A 52 18.67 3.32 21.36
CA ALA A 52 19.54 2.20 21.71
C ALA A 52 18.95 1.24 22.76
N GLU A 53 17.88 1.62 23.49
CA GLU A 53 17.35 0.85 24.64
C GLU A 53 15.88 0.44 24.50
N GLY A 54 15.27 0.64 23.33
CA GLY A 54 13.83 0.46 23.12
C GLY A 54 13.43 -0.83 22.41
N GLY A 55 13.60 -1.97 23.09
CA GLY A 55 12.68 -3.11 22.95
C GLY A 55 12.88 -4.03 21.74
N VAL A 56 13.29 -5.27 22.05
CA VAL A 56 12.76 -6.51 21.48
C VAL A 56 11.81 -6.27 20.31
N VAL A 57 12.33 -6.40 19.08
CA VAL A 57 11.47 -6.62 17.91
C VAL A 57 10.86 -8.01 18.10
N GLY A 58 9.78 -8.04 18.88
CA GLY A 58 8.90 -9.18 19.00
C GLY A 58 8.41 -9.51 17.60
N ASP A 59 8.60 -10.78 17.25
CA ASP A 59 7.97 -11.47 16.13
C ASP A 59 6.43 -11.48 16.32
N ASP A 60 5.80 -10.31 16.31
CA ASP A 60 4.37 -10.11 16.58
C ASP A 60 3.60 -9.68 15.32
N GLY A 61 4.15 -9.97 14.13
CA GLY A 61 3.47 -9.69 12.85
C GLY A 61 2.41 -10.72 12.46
N ARG A 62 2.43 -11.93 13.06
CA ARG A 62 1.56 -13.06 12.69
C ARG A 62 0.32 -13.23 13.57
N ALA A 63 0.22 -12.50 14.68
CA ALA A 63 -0.83 -12.66 15.67
C ALA A 63 -2.26 -12.24 15.26
N PRO A 64 -2.54 -11.39 14.25
CA PRO A 64 -3.92 -10.97 14.01
C PRO A 64 -4.73 -11.89 13.07
N THR A 65 -4.10 -12.80 12.31
CA THR A 65 -4.81 -13.58 11.27
C THR A 65 -5.78 -14.63 11.85
N ARG A 66 -5.44 -15.23 13.00
CA ARG A 66 -6.29 -16.24 13.65
C ARG A 66 -7.50 -15.62 14.36
N LEU A 67 -7.31 -14.45 14.97
CA LEU A 67 -8.40 -13.67 15.56
C LEU A 67 -9.36 -13.12 14.48
N ARG A 68 -8.84 -12.80 13.29
CA ARG A 68 -9.63 -12.40 12.11
C ARG A 68 -10.50 -13.53 11.56
N LEU A 69 -9.97 -14.76 11.48
CA LEU A 69 -10.73 -15.95 11.09
C LEU A 69 -11.84 -16.29 12.11
N ALA A 70 -11.56 -16.11 13.40
CA ALA A 70 -12.55 -16.33 14.46
C ALA A 70 -13.68 -15.28 14.44
N ALA A 71 -13.36 -14.01 14.21
CA ALA A 71 -14.37 -12.94 14.11
C ALA A 71 -15.22 -13.05 12.83
N ALA A 72 -14.60 -13.40 11.69
CA ALA A 72 -15.32 -13.67 10.44
C ALA A 72 -16.21 -14.92 10.54
N GLY A 73 -15.72 -15.97 11.21
CA GLY A 73 -16.52 -17.16 11.51
C GLY A 73 -17.73 -16.85 12.40
N GLY A 74 -17.55 -16.02 13.44
CA GLY A 74 -18.66 -15.60 14.31
C GLY A 74 -19.74 -14.78 13.59
N ALA A 75 -19.35 -13.88 12.67
CA ALA A 75 -20.30 -13.09 11.88
C ALA A 75 -21.05 -13.95 10.83
N ALA A 76 -20.38 -14.92 10.20
CA ALA A 76 -21.00 -15.83 9.24
C ALA A 76 -22.02 -16.76 9.91
N VAL A 77 -21.70 -17.27 11.11
CA VAL A 77 -22.61 -18.11 11.89
C VAL A 77 -23.81 -17.30 12.40
N GLY A 78 -23.61 -16.06 12.85
CA GLY A 78 -24.71 -15.17 13.28
C GLY A 78 -25.69 -14.82 12.16
N ALA A 79 -25.20 -14.61 10.93
CA ALA A 79 -26.03 -14.30 9.77
C ALA A 79 -26.81 -15.52 9.25
N ALA A 80 -26.23 -16.72 9.30
CA ALA A 80 -26.88 -17.96 8.89
C ALA A 80 -28.02 -18.38 9.83
N VAL A 81 -27.97 -17.97 11.11
CA VAL A 81 -28.96 -18.35 12.12
C VAL A 81 -30.19 -17.43 12.13
N LEU A 82 -30.11 -16.19 11.64
CA LEU A 82 -31.20 -15.20 11.81
C LEU A 82 -32.09 -14.91 10.59
N LEU A 83 -31.74 -15.31 9.36
CA LEU A 83 -32.47 -14.88 8.15
C LEU A 83 -32.82 -16.05 7.22
N PRO A 84 -34.11 -16.39 7.04
CA PRO A 84 -34.52 -17.34 6.00
C PRO A 84 -34.51 -16.68 4.61
N GLY A 85 -33.99 -17.40 3.61
CA GLY A 85 -34.05 -17.02 2.20
C GLY A 85 -32.89 -16.12 1.72
N TRP A 86 -33.11 -15.43 0.60
CA TRP A 86 -32.07 -14.68 -0.12
C TRP A 86 -31.40 -13.55 0.69
N TYR A 87 -32.02 -13.10 1.79
CA TYR A 87 -31.48 -12.12 2.73
C TYR A 87 -30.19 -12.61 3.43
N ALA A 88 -30.01 -13.93 3.60
CA ALA A 88 -28.76 -14.49 4.11
C ALA A 88 -27.58 -14.26 3.14
N VAL A 89 -27.83 -14.31 1.83
CA VAL A 89 -26.82 -14.06 0.80
C VAL A 89 -26.44 -12.58 0.77
N ALA A 90 -27.43 -11.68 0.86
CA ALA A 90 -27.17 -10.25 0.93
C ALA A 90 -26.38 -9.87 2.21
N GLY A 91 -26.75 -10.44 3.36
CA GLY A 91 -26.03 -10.25 4.62
C GLY A 91 -24.59 -10.77 4.58
N ALA A 92 -24.37 -11.95 3.98
CA ALA A 92 -23.03 -12.53 3.83
C ALA A 92 -22.14 -11.71 2.90
N VAL A 93 -22.68 -11.18 1.79
CA VAL A 93 -21.94 -10.32 0.86
C VAL A 93 -21.56 -8.99 1.52
N LEU A 94 -22.48 -8.38 2.28
CA LEU A 94 -22.21 -7.14 3.00
C LEU A 94 -21.20 -7.33 4.15
N ALA A 95 -21.34 -8.41 4.92
CA ALA A 95 -20.40 -8.74 5.98
C ALA A 95 -19.01 -9.07 5.41
N GLY A 96 -18.94 -9.85 4.32
CA GLY A 96 -17.70 -10.15 3.61
C GLY A 96 -17.03 -8.88 3.06
N GLY A 97 -17.81 -7.99 2.44
CA GLY A 97 -17.31 -6.70 1.95
C GLY A 97 -16.81 -5.78 3.07
N LEU A 98 -17.50 -5.77 4.23
CA LEU A 98 -17.12 -4.98 5.40
C LEU A 98 -15.82 -5.50 6.04
N VAL A 99 -15.68 -6.83 6.17
CA VAL A 99 -14.46 -7.47 6.68
C VAL A 99 -13.29 -7.20 5.73
N TRP A 100 -13.48 -7.36 4.41
CA TRP A 100 -12.46 -7.07 3.41
C TRP A 100 -12.00 -5.61 3.43
N HIS A 101 -12.95 -4.66 3.46
CA HIS A 101 -12.64 -3.23 3.51
C HIS A 101 -11.96 -2.82 4.82
N ARG A 102 -12.34 -3.44 5.95
CA ARG A 102 -11.66 -3.23 7.24
C ARG A 102 -10.26 -3.86 7.23
N SER A 103 -10.08 -5.06 6.67
CA SER A 103 -8.77 -5.75 6.67
C SER A 103 -7.77 -5.13 5.70
N ALA A 104 -8.22 -4.57 4.58
CA ALA A 104 -7.35 -3.94 3.58
C ALA A 104 -6.61 -2.69 4.09
N GLY A 105 -7.02 -2.11 5.23
CA GLY A 105 -6.38 -0.94 5.83
C GLY A 105 -5.41 -1.22 6.98
N TRP A 106 -5.17 -2.50 7.34
CA TRP A 106 -4.44 -2.87 8.56
C TRP A 106 -3.02 -3.38 8.30
N GLU A 107 -2.59 -3.44 7.03
CA GLU A 107 -1.16 -3.50 6.74
C GLU A 107 -0.53 -2.21 7.28
N ASP A 108 0.51 -2.34 8.10
CA ASP A 108 1.03 -1.25 8.90
C ASP A 108 1.41 -0.07 8.00
N ARG A 109 0.58 0.98 8.00
CA ARG A 109 0.70 2.10 7.07
C ARG A 109 2.05 2.78 7.18
N GLY A 110 2.73 2.66 8.33
CA GLY A 110 4.09 3.13 8.52
C GLY A 110 5.12 2.36 7.68
N VAL A 111 5.06 1.02 7.67
CA VAL A 111 5.97 0.16 6.90
C VAL A 111 5.76 0.37 5.40
N ARG A 112 4.49 0.39 4.98
CA ARG A 112 4.15 0.62 3.58
C ARG A 112 4.58 2.00 3.11
N ARG A 113 4.33 3.04 3.91
CA ARG A 113 4.75 4.40 3.59
C ARG A 113 6.27 4.51 3.47
N ARG A 114 7.04 3.92 4.39
CA ARG A 114 8.52 3.90 4.29
C ARG A 114 9.01 3.17 3.04
N ARG A 115 8.34 2.07 2.67
CA ARG A 115 8.65 1.32 1.44
C ARG A 115 8.37 2.16 0.19
N GLU A 116 7.25 2.88 0.15
CA GLU A 116 6.89 3.80 -0.93
C GLU A 116 7.84 5.02 -0.99
N GLU A 117 8.24 5.58 0.15
CA GLU A 117 9.24 6.65 0.25
C GLU A 117 10.61 6.19 -0.27
N LEU A 118 11.08 5.00 0.15
CA LEU A 118 12.31 4.43 -0.35
C LEU A 118 12.25 4.13 -1.85
N GLU A 119 11.16 3.54 -2.36
CA GLU A 119 10.95 3.30 -3.80
C GLU A 119 11.03 4.62 -4.60
N ALA A 120 10.47 5.71 -4.08
CA ALA A 120 10.56 7.02 -4.74
C ALA A 120 11.99 7.61 -4.73
N GLU A 121 12.78 7.33 -3.70
CA GLU A 121 14.16 7.80 -3.55
C GLU A 121 15.18 6.97 -4.37
N VAL A 122 14.86 5.73 -4.78
CA VAL A 122 15.81 4.85 -5.51
C VAL A 122 16.36 5.53 -6.77
N VAL A 123 15.52 6.17 -7.58
CA VAL A 123 15.96 6.88 -8.80
C VAL A 123 17.02 7.91 -8.44
N HIS A 124 16.77 8.70 -7.39
CA HIS A 124 17.67 9.76 -6.96
C HIS A 124 19.00 9.22 -6.43
N ILE A 125 18.96 8.11 -5.66
CA ILE A 125 20.17 7.42 -5.19
C ILE A 125 21.02 6.95 -6.36
N VAL A 126 20.41 6.29 -7.35
CA VAL A 126 21.11 5.75 -8.53
C VAL A 126 21.68 6.89 -9.39
N ASP A 127 20.93 7.98 -9.56
CA ASP A 127 21.38 9.18 -10.28
C ASP A 127 22.61 9.82 -9.63
N LEU A 128 22.57 10.04 -8.32
CA LEU A 128 23.69 10.65 -7.59
C LEU A 128 24.92 9.74 -7.61
N LEU A 129 24.74 8.43 -7.44
CA LEU A 129 25.83 7.45 -7.56
C LEU A 129 26.42 7.42 -8.96
N SER A 130 25.56 7.40 -9.98
CA SER A 130 25.99 7.43 -11.39
C SER A 130 26.79 8.71 -11.68
N ALA A 131 26.33 9.87 -11.23
CA ALA A 131 27.02 11.14 -11.38
C ALA A 131 28.37 11.15 -10.67
N ALA A 132 28.43 10.72 -9.41
CA ALA A 132 29.67 10.67 -8.63
C ALA A 132 30.71 9.72 -9.24
N VAL A 133 30.28 8.52 -9.66
CA VAL A 133 31.17 7.53 -10.29
C VAL A 133 31.61 7.98 -11.68
N SER A 134 30.74 8.64 -12.45
CA SER A 134 31.12 9.24 -13.75
C SER A 134 32.11 10.39 -13.60
N ALA A 135 32.10 11.09 -12.45
CA ALA A 135 33.10 12.08 -12.08
C ALA A 135 34.43 11.47 -11.58
N GLY A 136 34.55 10.13 -11.57
CA GLY A 136 35.76 9.41 -11.19
C GLY A 136 35.82 8.98 -9.73
N ALA A 137 34.76 9.16 -8.94
CA ALA A 137 34.73 8.68 -7.57
C ALA A 137 34.69 7.14 -7.51
N ALA A 138 35.45 6.55 -6.58
CA ALA A 138 35.36 5.12 -6.32
C ALA A 138 33.95 4.76 -5.79
N PRO A 139 33.32 3.66 -6.22
CA PRO A 139 31.93 3.34 -5.86
C PRO A 139 31.65 3.31 -4.34
N ALA A 140 32.60 2.81 -3.54
CA ALA A 140 32.47 2.80 -2.08
C ALA A 140 32.50 4.21 -1.47
N HIS A 141 33.31 5.11 -2.04
CA HIS A 141 33.37 6.52 -1.62
C HIS A 141 32.13 7.27 -2.08
N ALA A 142 31.72 7.09 -3.35
CA ALA A 142 30.49 7.66 -3.90
C ALA A 142 29.26 7.27 -3.05
N LEU A 143 29.15 6.00 -2.65
CA LEU A 143 28.06 5.56 -1.77
C LEU A 143 28.05 6.31 -0.45
N HIS A 144 29.23 6.56 0.13
CA HIS A 144 29.30 7.31 1.37
C HIS A 144 28.85 8.77 1.21
N GLU A 145 29.34 9.47 0.18
CA GLU A 145 28.94 10.84 -0.11
C GLU A 145 27.43 10.94 -0.36
N VAL A 146 26.87 10.03 -1.17
CA VAL A 146 25.43 9.98 -1.43
C VAL A 146 24.63 9.69 -0.16
N THR A 147 25.11 8.78 0.70
CA THR A 147 24.44 8.50 1.99
C THR A 147 24.45 9.72 2.92
N ALA A 148 25.49 10.57 2.84
CA ALA A 148 25.61 11.78 3.65
C ALA A 148 24.78 12.96 3.10
N LEU A 149 24.53 12.99 1.79
CA LEU A 149 23.69 14.00 1.13
C LEU A 149 22.19 13.76 1.27
N LEU A 150 21.80 12.50 1.50
CA LEU A 150 20.39 12.11 1.59
C LEU A 150 19.88 12.20 3.03
N ASP A 151 18.64 12.63 3.17
CA ASP A 151 17.84 12.50 4.38
C ASP A 151 16.71 11.49 4.14
N GLY A 152 16.23 10.82 5.19
CA GLY A 152 15.05 9.95 5.11
C GLY A 152 15.32 8.45 4.93
N ALA A 153 14.44 7.78 4.19
CA ALA A 153 14.38 6.31 4.13
C ALA A 153 15.55 5.70 3.34
N GLY A 154 15.97 6.35 2.26
CA GLY A 154 17.13 6.01 1.46
C GLY A 154 18.42 6.09 2.26
N ALA A 155 18.63 7.20 2.97
CA ALA A 155 19.79 7.36 3.83
C ALA A 155 19.87 6.26 4.90
N GLU A 156 18.76 5.93 5.57
CA GLU A 156 18.70 4.83 6.54
C GLU A 156 19.03 3.48 5.92
N ALA A 157 18.48 3.19 4.74
CA ALA A 157 18.76 1.96 4.04
C ALA A 157 20.26 1.83 3.68
N LEU A 158 20.87 2.92 3.17
CA LEU A 158 22.26 2.92 2.71
C LEU A 158 23.30 2.94 3.84
N ARG A 159 22.96 3.52 5.01
CA ARG A 159 23.85 3.64 6.17
C ARG A 159 24.52 2.33 6.57
N ARG A 160 23.82 1.19 6.44
CA ARG A 160 24.39 -0.12 6.81
C ARG A 160 25.54 -0.54 5.91
N TRP A 161 25.41 -0.39 4.59
CA TRP A 161 26.45 -0.76 3.63
C TRP A 161 27.58 0.26 3.61
N SER A 162 27.25 1.55 3.69
CA SER A 162 28.24 2.62 3.81
C SER A 162 29.16 2.41 5.03
N ARG A 163 28.59 2.07 6.19
CA ARG A 163 29.39 1.75 7.38
C ARG A 163 30.26 0.51 7.16
N ARG A 164 29.72 -0.59 6.62
CA ARG A 164 30.50 -1.82 6.37
C ARG A 164 31.72 -1.55 5.47
N LEU A 165 31.55 -0.78 4.40
CA LEU A 165 32.66 -0.39 3.53
C LEU A 165 33.68 0.49 4.23
N ARG A 166 33.24 1.42 5.10
CA ARG A 166 34.13 2.25 5.93
C ARG A 166 34.95 1.42 6.92
N TRP A 167 34.41 0.32 7.42
CA TRP A 167 35.12 -0.62 8.28
C TRP A 167 36.02 -1.60 7.51
N GLY A 168 36.20 -1.41 6.20
CA GLY A 168 37.08 -2.24 5.37
C GLY A 168 36.49 -3.62 5.04
N SER A 169 35.16 -3.79 5.13
CA SER A 169 34.52 -5.00 4.61
C SER A 169 34.82 -5.14 3.12
N GLU A 170 34.99 -6.38 2.67
CA GLU A 170 35.24 -6.68 1.26
C GLU A 170 34.05 -6.14 0.40
N PRO A 171 34.31 -5.32 -0.64
CA PRO A 171 33.25 -4.69 -1.41
C PRO A 171 32.28 -5.66 -2.09
N THR A 172 32.74 -6.79 -2.63
CA THR A 172 31.86 -7.78 -3.27
C THR A 172 30.87 -8.40 -2.28
N ASP A 173 31.25 -8.68 -1.02
CA ASP A 173 30.36 -9.15 0.04
C ASP A 173 29.30 -8.12 0.39
N VAL A 174 29.68 -6.83 0.42
CA VAL A 174 28.73 -5.74 0.68
C VAL A 174 27.73 -5.60 -0.47
N TRP A 175 28.20 -5.67 -1.73
CA TRP A 175 27.33 -5.59 -2.90
C TRP A 175 26.42 -6.81 -3.05
N ALA A 176 26.90 -8.00 -2.66
CA ALA A 176 26.10 -9.22 -2.61
C ALA A 176 25.00 -9.13 -1.55
N ASP A 177 25.29 -8.63 -0.35
CA ASP A 177 24.28 -8.35 0.66
C ASP A 177 23.26 -7.31 0.15
N MET A 178 23.73 -6.23 -0.49
CA MET A 178 22.87 -5.22 -1.09
C MET A 178 21.96 -5.78 -2.19
N ALA A 179 22.46 -6.73 -2.98
CA ALA A 179 21.71 -7.40 -4.05
C ALA A 179 20.47 -8.18 -3.56
N THR A 180 20.43 -8.54 -2.27
CA THR A 180 19.27 -9.22 -1.65
C THR A 180 18.15 -8.26 -1.23
N HIS A 181 18.42 -6.94 -1.22
CA HIS A 181 17.42 -5.96 -0.81
C HIS A 181 16.30 -5.83 -1.84
N GLU A 182 15.06 -5.69 -1.38
CA GLU A 182 13.89 -5.66 -2.26
C GLU A 182 13.93 -4.47 -3.25
N GLN A 183 14.20 -3.25 -2.76
CA GLN A 183 14.21 -2.03 -3.57
C GLN A 183 15.58 -1.72 -4.20
N LEU A 184 16.66 -2.03 -3.47
CA LEU A 184 18.03 -1.64 -3.82
C LEU A 184 18.84 -2.80 -4.45
N GLY A 185 18.22 -3.97 -4.59
CA GLY A 185 18.87 -5.18 -5.07
C GLY A 185 19.45 -5.02 -6.48
N ARG A 186 18.76 -4.30 -7.37
CA ARG A 186 19.26 -4.02 -8.74
C ARG A 186 20.56 -3.23 -8.73
N LEU A 187 20.64 -2.21 -7.87
CA LEU A 187 21.85 -1.43 -7.68
C LEU A 187 22.99 -2.30 -7.13
N GLY A 188 22.72 -3.10 -6.10
CA GLY A 188 23.70 -4.05 -5.56
C GLY A 188 24.20 -5.06 -6.60
N GLN A 189 23.30 -5.59 -7.44
CA GLN A 189 23.65 -6.52 -8.52
C GLN A 189 24.54 -5.87 -9.59
N VAL A 190 24.25 -4.62 -9.98
CA VAL A 190 25.08 -3.87 -10.94
C VAL A 190 26.48 -3.64 -10.37
N LEU A 191 26.57 -3.16 -9.12
CA LEU A 191 27.86 -2.93 -8.45
C LEU A 191 28.66 -4.23 -8.27
N LEU A 192 28.00 -5.31 -7.84
CA LEU A 192 28.62 -6.62 -7.69
C LEU A 192 29.16 -7.14 -9.03
N ARG A 193 28.35 -7.08 -10.09
CA ARG A 193 28.74 -7.56 -11.41
C ARG A 193 29.94 -6.78 -11.95
N SER A 194 29.94 -5.45 -11.82
CA SER A 194 31.07 -4.62 -12.23
C SER A 194 32.32 -4.92 -11.41
N ALA A 195 32.18 -5.14 -10.10
CA ALA A 195 33.31 -5.48 -9.23
C ALA A 195 33.96 -6.83 -9.59
N VAL A 196 33.15 -7.84 -9.91
CA VAL A 196 33.64 -9.17 -10.31
C VAL A 196 34.20 -9.20 -11.73
N SER A 197 33.55 -8.51 -12.68
CA SER A 197 33.94 -8.55 -14.10
C SER A 197 35.00 -7.51 -14.49
N GLY A 198 35.24 -6.50 -13.66
CA GLY A 198 36.07 -5.35 -14.02
C GLY A 198 35.43 -4.42 -15.05
N ALA A 199 34.17 -4.63 -15.42
CA ALA A 199 33.47 -3.80 -16.40
C ALA A 199 33.27 -2.36 -15.87
N PRO A 200 33.27 -1.34 -16.75
CA PRO A 200 33.04 0.06 -16.36
C PRO A 200 31.72 0.22 -15.59
N VAL A 201 31.84 0.50 -14.30
CA VAL A 201 30.70 0.68 -13.39
C VAL A 201 29.90 1.94 -13.74
N ALA A 202 30.54 2.99 -14.26
CA ALA A 202 29.89 4.24 -14.64
C ALA A 202 28.82 4.02 -15.71
N GLU A 203 29.14 3.31 -16.79
CA GLU A 203 28.20 3.02 -17.87
C GLU A 203 27.05 2.12 -17.40
N SER A 204 27.35 1.14 -16.55
CA SER A 204 26.33 0.22 -16.01
C SER A 204 25.37 0.94 -15.06
N LEU A 205 25.86 1.88 -14.24
CA LEU A 205 25.04 2.72 -13.38
C LEU A 205 24.22 3.74 -14.17
N ALA A 206 24.78 4.33 -15.23
CA ALA A 206 24.04 5.26 -16.10
C ALA A 206 22.87 4.57 -16.80
N ARG A 207 23.05 3.32 -17.25
CA ARG A 207 21.96 2.51 -17.78
C ARG A 207 20.91 2.19 -16.72
N LEU A 208 21.34 1.83 -15.50
CA LEU A 208 20.42 1.58 -14.40
C LEU A 208 19.61 2.84 -14.02
N ALA A 209 20.23 4.02 -14.07
CA ALA A 209 19.56 5.29 -13.84
C ALA A 209 18.44 5.53 -14.86
N GLU A 210 18.72 5.31 -16.14
CA GLU A 210 17.71 5.47 -17.20
C GLU A 210 16.58 4.46 -17.07
N ASP A 211 16.90 3.19 -16.79
CA ASP A 211 15.90 2.14 -16.53
C ASP A 211 14.95 2.52 -15.38
N GLU A 212 15.49 3.12 -14.31
CA GLU A 212 14.69 3.50 -13.14
C GLU A 212 13.85 4.78 -13.40
N ARG A 213 14.34 5.72 -14.21
CA ARG A 213 13.54 6.87 -14.69
C ARG A 213 12.38 6.42 -15.55
N ASP A 214 12.59 5.48 -16.47
CA ASP A 214 11.53 4.94 -17.31
C ASP A 214 10.48 4.18 -16.50
N ARG A 215 10.91 3.48 -15.45
CA ARG A 215 10.00 2.87 -14.48
C ARG A 215 9.19 3.89 -13.70
N GLN A 216 9.81 4.97 -13.24
CA GLN A 216 9.12 6.04 -12.55
C GLN A 216 8.06 6.68 -13.46
N ARG A 217 8.38 6.93 -14.74
CA ARG A 217 7.43 7.42 -15.76
C ARG A 217 6.27 6.45 -15.95
N GLY A 218 6.54 5.15 -16.09
CA GLY A 218 5.52 4.12 -16.21
C GLY A 218 4.60 4.01 -14.99
N GLN A 219 5.13 4.21 -13.78
CA GLN A 219 4.31 4.25 -12.56
C GLN A 219 3.37 5.45 -12.51
N VAL A 220 3.82 6.63 -12.97
CA VAL A 220 2.97 7.81 -13.06
C VAL A 220 1.83 7.56 -14.05
N GLU A 221 2.12 6.99 -15.21
CA GLU A 221 1.11 6.65 -16.21
C GLU A 221 0.10 5.60 -15.69
N ALA A 222 0.59 4.58 -14.99
CA ALA A 222 -0.26 3.56 -14.38
C ALA A 222 -1.19 4.17 -13.32
N ARG A 223 -0.72 5.14 -12.51
CA ARG A 223 -1.56 5.84 -11.52
C ARG A 223 -2.69 6.62 -12.19
N VAL A 224 -2.43 7.26 -13.34
CA VAL A 224 -3.47 7.96 -14.12
C VAL A 224 -4.54 6.98 -14.58
N ARG A 225 -4.16 5.85 -15.19
CA ARG A 225 -5.11 4.82 -15.66
C ARG A 225 -5.94 4.22 -14.52
N GLN A 226 -5.36 4.06 -13.34
CA GLN A 226 -6.09 3.56 -12.17
C GLN A 226 -7.19 4.51 -11.69
N ILE A 227 -7.02 5.83 -11.88
CA ILE A 227 -8.05 6.80 -11.50
C ILE A 227 -9.30 6.61 -12.35
N GLU A 228 -9.13 6.38 -13.65
CA GLU A 228 -10.24 6.13 -14.58
C GLU A 228 -11.04 4.87 -14.18
N VAL A 229 -10.34 3.77 -13.90
CA VAL A 229 -10.99 2.52 -13.49
C VAL A 229 -11.68 2.67 -12.13
N LYS A 230 -11.03 3.35 -11.17
CA LYS A 230 -11.61 3.62 -9.84
C LYS A 230 -12.80 4.57 -9.92
N ALA A 231 -12.89 5.44 -10.93
CA ALA A 231 -14.05 6.31 -11.17
C ALA A 231 -15.21 5.56 -11.82
N ALA A 232 -14.93 4.58 -12.69
CA ALA A 232 -15.97 3.73 -13.30
C ALA A 232 -16.57 2.72 -12.30
N ALA A 233 -15.79 2.23 -11.34
CA ALA A 233 -16.23 1.27 -10.33
C ALA A 233 -17.49 1.69 -9.52
N PRO A 234 -17.59 2.89 -8.93
CA PRO A 234 -18.78 3.32 -8.19
C PRO A 234 -20.01 3.51 -9.09
N LEU A 235 -19.83 3.91 -10.36
CA LEU A 235 -20.93 4.01 -11.32
C LEU A 235 -21.51 2.62 -11.62
N GLY A 236 -20.66 1.62 -11.86
CA GLY A 236 -21.09 0.24 -12.05
C GLY A 236 -21.80 -0.34 -10.82
N LEU A 237 -21.26 -0.07 -9.62
CA LEU A 237 -21.87 -0.47 -8.36
C LEU A 237 -23.23 0.21 -8.11
N CYS A 238 -23.41 1.44 -8.60
CA CYS A 238 -24.67 2.18 -8.49
C CYS A 238 -25.70 1.76 -9.55
N LEU A 239 -25.26 1.33 -10.74
CA LEU A 239 -26.14 0.86 -11.80
C LEU A 239 -26.73 -0.52 -11.51
N LEU A 240 -25.96 -1.41 -10.88
CA LEU A 240 -26.39 -2.78 -10.58
C LEU A 240 -27.72 -2.84 -9.79
N PRO A 241 -27.88 -2.12 -8.66
CA PRO A 241 -29.15 -2.12 -7.94
C PRO A 241 -30.29 -1.50 -8.75
N ALA A 242 -30.01 -0.47 -9.55
CA ALA A 242 -31.01 0.13 -10.43
C ALA A 242 -31.50 -0.86 -11.51
N PHE A 243 -30.59 -1.63 -12.12
CA PHE A 243 -30.93 -2.65 -13.11
C PHE A 243 -31.76 -3.79 -12.53
N VAL A 244 -31.47 -4.23 -11.30
CA VAL A 244 -32.27 -5.26 -10.63
C VAL A 244 -33.70 -4.76 -10.39
N LEU A 245 -33.84 -3.54 -9.86
CA LEU A 245 -35.14 -2.93 -9.55
C LEU A 245 -35.96 -2.61 -10.81
N LEU A 246 -35.31 -2.13 -11.87
CA LEU A 246 -35.97 -1.67 -13.09
C LEU A 246 -36.13 -2.77 -14.14
N GLY A 247 -35.23 -3.75 -14.20
CA GLY A 247 -35.19 -4.79 -15.23
C GLY A 247 -35.68 -6.15 -14.75
N ILE A 248 -35.05 -6.69 -13.70
CA ILE A 248 -35.27 -8.09 -13.28
C ILE A 248 -36.59 -8.25 -12.52
N VAL A 249 -36.88 -7.35 -11.58
CA VAL A 249 -38.10 -7.43 -10.75
C VAL A 249 -39.38 -7.43 -11.60
N PRO A 250 -39.55 -6.52 -12.57
CA PRO A 250 -40.75 -6.53 -13.43
C PRO A 250 -40.83 -7.77 -14.33
N LEU A 251 -39.68 -8.24 -14.85
CA LEU A 251 -39.62 -9.41 -15.72
C LEU A 251 -40.12 -10.66 -14.99
N VAL A 252 -39.59 -10.93 -13.79
CA VAL A 252 -39.99 -12.09 -12.98
C VAL A 252 -41.45 -11.97 -12.52
N ALA A 253 -41.88 -10.77 -12.12
CA ALA A 253 -43.27 -10.53 -11.76
C ALA A 253 -44.22 -10.83 -12.92
N GLY A 254 -43.89 -10.39 -14.14
CA GLY A 254 -44.67 -10.68 -15.34
C GLY A 254 -44.75 -12.17 -15.66
N SER A 255 -43.62 -12.90 -15.59
CA SER A 255 -43.58 -14.35 -15.86
C SER A 255 -44.43 -15.16 -14.88
N VAL A 256 -44.36 -14.84 -13.59
CA VAL A 256 -45.15 -15.54 -12.55
C VAL A 256 -46.63 -15.23 -12.71
N THR A 257 -46.98 -13.98 -13.01
CA THR A 257 -48.38 -13.58 -13.21
C THR A 257 -48.99 -14.27 -14.44
N GLY A 258 -48.23 -14.41 -15.52
CA GLY A 258 -48.67 -15.15 -16.72
C GLY A 258 -48.84 -16.66 -16.52
N LEU A 259 -48.04 -17.28 -15.63
CA LEU A 259 -48.15 -18.71 -15.28
C LEU A 259 -49.27 -19.02 -14.27
N VAL A 260 -49.73 -18.03 -13.49
CA VAL A 260 -50.79 -18.20 -12.49
C VAL A 260 -52.19 -17.87 -13.03
N LEU A 261 -52.27 -17.10 -14.13
CA LEU A 261 -53.52 -16.70 -14.79
C LEU A 261 -53.85 -17.49 -16.07
N GLY A 262 -52.97 -18.40 -16.51
CA GLY A 262 -53.21 -19.36 -17.58
C GLY A 262 -53.42 -20.76 -17.03
#